data_AF-A0A1W9LT02-F1
#
_entry.id   AF-A0A1W9LT02-F1
#
_cell.length_a   1.000
_cell.length_b   1.000
_cell.length_c   1.000
_cell.angle_alpha   90.00
_cell.angle_beta   90.00
_cell.angle_gamma   90.00
#
_symmetry.space_group_name_H-M   'P 1'
#
loop_
_entity.id
_entity.type
_entity.pdbx_description
1 polymer ?
#
loop_
_entity_poly.entity_id
_entity_poly.type
_entity_poly.pdbx_seq_one_letter_code
_entity_poly.pdbx_strand_id
1 'polypeptide(L)'
;DPDRIEFRAWLRFGSRLHPVINTQGWISPGLKIRFEIIDNDLTVFRPDGRKFLTPLEAERSAEEKLRNTERLAEVKIKHAETKAGLERERAEKAEKLAGAEREKARKLAERLRSLGIDPETI
;
A
#
# COMPACT_ATOMS: atom_id res chain seq x y z
N ASP A 1 -20.65 -7.42 -35.17
CA ASP A 1 -20.17 -8.68 -35.74
C ASP A 1 -18.69 -8.75 -35.40
N PRO A 2 -18.25 -9.70 -34.54
CA PRO A 2 -16.86 -9.78 -34.09
C PRO A 2 -15.89 -10.09 -35.23
N ASP A 3 -16.32 -10.77 -36.29
CA ASP A 3 -15.48 -11.06 -37.46
C ASP A 3 -15.30 -9.83 -38.36
N ARG A 4 -16.24 -8.88 -38.27
CA ARG A 4 -16.19 -7.59 -39.00
C ARG A 4 -15.79 -6.42 -38.13
N ILE A 5 -15.63 -6.65 -36.82
CA ILE A 5 -15.33 -5.65 -35.80
C ILE A 5 -16.28 -4.45 -35.92
N GLU A 6 -17.57 -4.77 -36.08
CA GLU A 6 -18.62 -3.76 -36.21
C GLU A 6 -19.39 -3.63 -34.91
N PHE A 7 -19.37 -2.43 -34.34
CA PHE A 7 -20.24 -2.02 -33.25
C PHE A 7 -21.41 -1.17 -33.78
N ARG A 8 -22.63 -1.67 -33.58
CA ARG A 8 -23.88 -0.99 -33.95
C ARG A 8 -24.70 -0.77 -32.68
N ALA A 9 -25.30 0.42 -32.55
CA ALA A 9 -26.11 0.79 -31.41
C ALA A 9 -27.50 1.26 -31.86
N TRP A 10 -28.50 1.05 -30.99
CA TRP A 10 -29.87 1.49 -31.19
C TRP A 10 -30.41 2.17 -29.94
N LEU A 11 -31.18 3.23 -30.14
CA LEU A 11 -31.92 3.92 -29.09
C LEU A 11 -33.41 3.65 -29.24
N ARG A 12 -34.07 3.35 -28.11
CA ARG A 12 -35.51 3.17 -28.07
C ARG A 12 -36.20 4.52 -27.93
N PHE A 13 -37.08 4.84 -28.88
CA PHE A 13 -37.99 5.98 -28.80
C PHE A 13 -39.43 5.45 -29.00
N GLY A 14 -40.21 5.46 -27.92
CA GLY A 14 -41.53 4.83 -27.89
C GLY A 14 -41.44 3.32 -28.19
N SER A 15 -42.18 2.88 -29.21
CA SER A 15 -42.21 1.49 -29.68
C SER A 15 -41.15 1.16 -30.76
N ARG A 16 -40.31 2.13 -31.15
CA ARG A 16 -39.34 1.97 -32.26
C ARG A 16 -37.89 2.04 -31.79
N LEU A 17 -37.02 1.31 -32.49
CA LEU A 17 -35.57 1.38 -32.34
C LEU A 17 -34.98 2.25 -33.47
N HIS A 18 -34.21 3.26 -33.09
CA HIS A 18 -33.52 4.15 -34.02
C HIS A 18 -32.02 3.84 -34.00
N PRO A 19 -31.38 3.57 -35.16
CA PRO A 19 -29.95 3.29 -35.21
C PRO A 19 -29.13 4.54 -34.88
N VAL A 20 -28.01 4.36 -34.19
CA VAL A 20 -27.02 5.40 -33.95
C VAL A 20 -26.05 5.41 -35.14
N ILE A 21 -25.97 6.55 -35.83
CA ILE A 21 -25.20 6.67 -37.09
C ILE A 21 -23.69 6.60 -36.85
N ASN A 22 -23.19 7.27 -35.79
CA ASN A 22 -21.79 7.23 -35.41
C ASN A 22 -21.64 6.58 -34.04
N THR A 23 -21.05 5.38 -34.02
CA THR A 23 -20.86 4.59 -32.81
C THR A 23 -19.43 4.70 -32.24
N GLN A 24 -18.50 5.34 -32.95
CA GLN A 24 -17.14 5.55 -32.45
C GLN A 24 -17.15 6.54 -31.28
N GLY A 25 -16.67 6.08 -30.12
CA GLY A 25 -16.69 6.87 -28.89
C GLY A 25 -18.10 7.14 -28.35
N TRP A 26 -19.11 6.38 -28.78
CA TRP A 26 -20.50 6.61 -28.39
C TRP A 26 -20.73 6.28 -26.91
N ILE A 27 -21.41 7.18 -26.21
CA ILE A 27 -21.77 7.02 -24.79
C ILE A 27 -23.24 6.62 -24.70
N SER A 28 -23.52 5.46 -24.11
CA SER A 28 -24.89 5.00 -23.89
C SER A 28 -25.63 5.94 -22.94
N PRO A 29 -26.78 6.54 -23.32
CA PRO A 29 -27.52 7.46 -22.45
C PRO A 29 -28.02 6.81 -21.16
N GLY A 30 -28.33 5.51 -21.17
CA GLY A 30 -28.81 4.78 -19.99
C GLY A 30 -27.69 4.28 -19.09
N LEU A 31 -26.60 3.77 -19.69
CA LEU A 31 -25.51 3.14 -18.95
C LEU A 31 -24.38 4.13 -18.58
N LYS A 32 -24.28 5.26 -19.29
CA LYS A 32 -23.20 6.25 -19.18
C LYS A 32 -21.80 5.68 -19.41
N ILE A 33 -21.71 4.54 -20.11
CA ILE A 33 -20.45 3.92 -20.54
C ILE A 33 -20.18 4.24 -22.01
N ARG A 34 -18.90 4.33 -22.37
CA ARG A 34 -18.43 4.65 -23.73
C ARG A 34 -18.03 3.38 -24.47
N PHE A 35 -18.39 3.28 -25.73
CA PHE A 35 -17.99 2.20 -26.63
C PHE A 35 -17.08 2.75 -27.72
N GLU A 36 -15.99 2.05 -28.02
CA GLU A 36 -15.00 2.49 -29.00
C GLU A 36 -14.32 1.28 -29.63
N ILE A 37 -14.11 1.31 -30.94
CA ILE A 37 -13.26 0.32 -31.61
C ILE A 37 -11.83 0.86 -31.60
N ILE A 38 -10.91 0.12 -30.99
CA ILE A 38 -9.49 0.45 -30.87
C ILE A 38 -8.71 -0.81 -31.26
N ASP A 39 -7.71 -0.68 -32.13
CA ASP A 39 -6.86 -1.80 -32.58
C ASP A 39 -7.65 -3.02 -33.04
N ASN A 40 -8.73 -2.80 -33.79
CA ASN A 40 -9.61 -3.85 -34.28
C ASN A 40 -10.36 -4.64 -33.17
N ASP A 41 -10.57 -4.04 -31.99
CA ASP A 41 -11.35 -4.64 -30.90
C ASP A 41 -12.31 -3.65 -30.24
N LEU A 42 -13.45 -4.15 -29.73
CA LEU A 42 -14.44 -3.34 -29.03
C LEU A 42 -13.99 -3.07 -27.59
N THR A 43 -13.46 -1.88 -27.35
CA THR A 43 -13.15 -1.39 -26.02
C THR A 43 -14.36 -0.68 -25.41
N VAL A 44 -14.73 -1.07 -24.19
CA VAL A 44 -15.77 -0.40 -23.40
C VAL A 44 -15.10 0.37 -22.26
N PHE A 45 -15.51 1.61 -22.04
CA PHE A 45 -15.07 2.42 -20.92
C PHE A 45 -16.20 2.69 -19.93
N ARG A 46 -15.88 2.58 -18.65
CA ARG A 46 -16.72 2.93 -17.52
C ARG A 46 -17.04 4.43 -17.50
N PRO A 47 -18.02 4.88 -16.68
CA PRO A 47 -18.35 6.30 -16.56
C PRO A 47 -17.20 7.16 -16.02
N ASP A 48 -16.23 6.55 -15.33
CA ASP A 48 -15.00 7.20 -14.83
C ASP A 48 -13.90 7.30 -15.91
N GLY A 49 -14.18 6.85 -17.14
CA GLY A 49 -13.24 6.87 -18.26
C GLY A 49 -12.23 5.72 -18.29
N ARG A 50 -12.26 4.79 -17.31
CA ARG A 50 -11.38 3.62 -17.31
C ARG A 50 -11.93 2.52 -18.21
N LYS A 51 -11.06 1.74 -18.84
CA LYS A 51 -11.47 0.55 -19.60
C LYS A 51 -12.13 -0.47 -18.68
N PHE A 52 -13.17 -1.13 -19.16
CA PHE A 52 -13.62 -2.39 -18.57
C PHE A 52 -12.53 -3.42 -18.79
N LEU A 53 -12.13 -4.09 -17.71
CA LEU A 53 -11.17 -5.17 -17.76
C LEU A 53 -11.90 -6.46 -18.09
N THR A 54 -11.26 -7.33 -18.86
CA THR A 54 -11.66 -8.72 -18.96
C THR A 54 -11.54 -9.39 -17.58
N PRO A 55 -12.26 -10.50 -17.31
CA PRO A 55 -12.14 -11.22 -16.04
C PRO A 55 -10.69 -11.58 -15.69
N LEU A 56 -9.91 -12.00 -16.70
CA LEU A 56 -8.50 -12.35 -16.54
C LEU A 56 -7.63 -11.13 -16.17
N GLU A 57 -7.83 -9.99 -16.82
CA GLU A 57 -7.11 -8.75 -16.48
C GLU A 57 -7.50 -8.23 -15.09
N ALA A 58 -8.77 -8.36 -14.72
CA ALA A 58 -9.26 -7.97 -13.40
C ALA A 58 -8.63 -8.84 -12.29
N GLU A 59 -8.57 -10.16 -12.49
CA GLU A 59 -7.90 -11.11 -11.60
C GLU A 59 -6.42 -10.80 -11.47
N ARG A 60 -5.70 -10.65 -12.59
CA ARG A 60 -4.28 -10.26 -12.58
C ARG A 60 -4.04 -8.95 -11.83
N SER A 61 -4.88 -7.94 -12.06
CA SER A 61 -4.76 -6.65 -11.35
C SER A 61 -5.01 -6.79 -9.84
N ALA A 62 -5.92 -7.67 -9.44
CA ALA A 62 -6.20 -7.95 -8.03
C ALA A 62 -5.02 -8.68 -7.36
N GLU A 63 -4.47 -9.70 -8.01
CA GLU A 63 -3.29 -10.43 -7.55
C GLU A 63 -2.07 -9.52 -7.38
N GLU A 64 -1.81 -8.65 -8.37
CA GLU A 64 -0.71 -7.69 -8.30
C GLU A 64 -0.87 -6.72 -7.13
N LYS A 65 -2.09 -6.22 -6.90
CA LYS A 65 -2.39 -5.34 -5.76
C LYS A 65 -2.18 -6.06 -4.44
N LEU A 66 -2.62 -7.31 -4.33
CA LEU A 66 -2.45 -8.11 -3.12
C LEU A 66 -0.95 -8.32 -2.84
N ARG A 67 -0.21 -8.82 -3.81
CA ARG A 67 1.24 -9.04 -3.72
C ARG A 67 2.01 -7.77 -3.38
N ASN A 68 1.61 -6.62 -3.93
CA ASN A 68 2.23 -5.33 -3.61
C ASN A 68 1.92 -4.89 -2.18
N THR A 69 0.69 -5.09 -1.73
CA THR A 69 0.26 -4.75 -0.36
C THR A 69 0.99 -5.61 0.67
N GLU A 70 1.09 -6.92 0.42
CA GLU A 70 1.85 -7.86 1.26
C GLU A 70 3.32 -7.48 1.34
N ARG A 71 3.97 -7.19 0.21
CA ARG A 71 5.38 -6.75 0.19
C ARG A 71 5.59 -5.47 0.99
N LEU A 72 4.67 -4.50 0.85
CA LEU A 72 4.73 -3.25 1.61
C LEU A 72 4.55 -3.50 3.12
N ALA A 73 3.66 -4.42 3.50
CA ALA A 73 3.47 -4.82 4.89
C ALA A 73 4.73 -5.51 5.45
N GLU A 74 5.33 -6.44 4.70
CA GLU A 74 6.55 -7.14 5.10
C GLU A 74 7.72 -6.18 5.29
N VAL A 75 7.92 -5.23 4.37
CA VAL A 75 8.95 -4.19 4.49
C VAL A 75 8.72 -3.33 5.74
N LYS A 76 7.48 -2.96 6.03
CA LYS A 76 7.14 -2.18 7.24
C LYS A 76 7.43 -2.96 8.51
N ILE A 77 7.09 -4.26 8.56
CA ILE A 77 7.36 -5.13 9.70
C ILE A 77 8.88 -5.24 9.92
N LYS A 78 9.65 -5.60 8.88
CA LYS A 78 11.12 -5.70 8.98
C LYS A 78 11.77 -4.39 9.42
N HIS A 79 11.27 -3.26 8.92
CA HIS A 79 11.77 -1.95 9.32
C HIS A 79 11.46 -1.65 10.79
N ALA A 80 10.24 -1.95 11.25
CA ALA A 80 9.84 -1.78 12.64
C ALA A 80 10.65 -2.69 13.58
N GLU A 81 10.89 -3.95 13.19
CA GLU A 81 11.71 -4.91 13.92
C GLU A 81 13.16 -4.43 14.03
N THR A 82 13.76 -4.01 12.92
CA THR A 82 15.13 -3.47 12.90
C THR A 82 15.25 -2.26 13.83
N LYS A 83 14.28 -1.35 13.77
CA LYS A 83 14.27 -0.16 14.64
C LYS A 83 14.11 -0.54 16.11
N ALA A 84 13.17 -1.44 16.42
CA ALA A 84 12.95 -1.91 17.79
C ALA A 84 14.19 -2.65 18.34
N GLY A 85 14.87 -3.44 17.51
CA GLY A 85 16.11 -4.11 17.86
C GLY A 85 17.24 -3.13 18.19
N LEU A 86 17.42 -2.10 17.36
CA LEU A 86 18.43 -1.07 17.61
C LEU A 86 18.17 -0.29 18.91
N GLU A 87 16.90 0.07 19.17
CA GLU A 87 16.53 0.77 20.40
C GLU A 87 16.74 -0.11 21.65
N ARG A 88 16.45 -1.42 21.56
CA ARG A 88 16.77 -2.37 22.63
C ARG A 88 18.27 -2.46 22.89
N GLU A 89 19.07 -2.58 21.84
CA GLU A 89 20.54 -2.65 21.99
C GLU A 89 21.11 -1.37 22.64
N ARG A 90 20.57 -0.21 22.26
CA ARG A 90 20.92 1.08 22.87
C ARG A 90 20.52 1.13 24.34
N ALA A 91 19.31 0.70 24.68
CA ALA A 91 18.83 0.63 26.05
C ALA A 91 19.70 -0.31 26.90
N GLU A 92 20.02 -1.50 26.40
CA GLU A 92 20.88 -2.47 27.09
C GLU A 92 22.31 -1.93 27.31
N LYS A 93 22.88 -1.23 26.32
CA LYS A 93 24.20 -0.59 26.47
C LYS A 93 24.16 0.52 27.52
N ALA A 94 23.13 1.36 27.50
CA ALA A 94 22.95 2.42 28.49
C ALA A 94 22.80 1.84 29.91
N GLU A 95 22.02 0.76 30.06
CA GLU A 95 21.84 0.08 31.35
C GLU A 95 23.15 -0.54 31.85
N LYS A 96 23.93 -1.20 30.98
CA LYS A 96 25.26 -1.73 31.33
C LYS A 96 26.23 -0.64 31.78
N LEU A 97 26.25 0.50 31.09
CA LEU A 97 27.12 1.62 31.45
C LEU A 97 26.70 2.21 32.81
N ALA A 98 25.40 2.46 33.00
CA ALA A 98 24.87 2.97 34.27
C ALA A 98 25.11 1.99 35.43
N GLY A 99 24.95 0.68 35.20
CA GLY A 99 25.26 -0.35 36.18
C GLY A 99 26.75 -0.37 36.56
N ALA A 100 27.64 -0.27 35.57
CA ALA A 100 29.09 -0.22 35.81
C ALA A 100 29.51 1.05 36.57
N GLU A 101 28.91 2.20 36.26
CA GLU A 101 29.15 3.46 36.97
C GLU A 101 28.69 3.36 38.42
N ARG A 102 27.48 2.82 38.67
CA ARG A 102 26.96 2.57 40.03
C ARG A 102 27.86 1.64 40.84
N GLU A 103 28.32 0.55 40.24
CA GLU A 103 29.24 -0.38 40.91
C GLU A 103 30.59 0.27 41.24
N LYS A 104 31.14 1.08 40.34
CA LYS A 104 32.37 1.85 40.60
C LYS A 104 32.16 2.85 41.76
N ALA A 105 31.07 3.61 41.71
CA ALA A 105 30.73 4.58 42.76
C ALA A 105 30.55 3.89 44.12
N ARG A 106 29.87 2.74 44.15
CA ARG A 106 29.69 1.93 45.35
C ARG A 106 31.03 1.46 45.94
N LYS A 107 31.92 0.90 45.13
CA LYS A 107 33.24 0.45 45.58
C LYS A 107 34.10 1.59 46.10
N LEU A 108 34.03 2.75 45.45
CA LEU A 108 34.74 3.95 45.90
C LEU A 108 34.20 4.43 47.26
N ALA A 109 32.88 4.48 47.42
CA ALA A 109 32.24 4.84 48.69
C ALA A 109 32.61 3.86 49.82
N GLU A 110 32.62 2.55 49.56
CA GLU A 110 33.08 1.54 50.53
C GLU A 110 34.56 1.74 50.92
N ARG A 111 35.43 2.07 49.95
CA ARG A 111 36.84 2.39 50.20
C ARG A 111 37.01 3.65 51.06
N LEU A 112 36.24 4.71 50.79
CA LEU A 112 36.27 5.95 51.58
C LEU A 112 35.81 5.71 53.03
N ARG A 113 34.72 4.95 53.22
CA ARG A 113 34.27 4.55 54.56
C ARG A 113 35.32 3.75 55.32
N SER A 114 36.06 2.86 54.63
CA SER A 114 37.15 2.08 55.25
C SER A 114 38.32 2.94 55.74
N LEU A 115 38.47 4.15 55.19
CA LEU A 115 39.46 5.15 55.62
C LEU A 115 38.90 6.13 56.68
N GLY A 116 37.66 5.92 57.14
CA GLY A 116 37.03 6.75 58.18
C GLY A 116 36.41 8.06 57.68
N ILE A 117 36.26 8.23 56.37
CA ILE A 117 35.62 9.41 55.76
C ILE A 117 34.21 9.01 55.31
N ASP A 118 33.19 9.69 55.84
CA ASP A 118 31.80 9.38 55.49
C ASP A 118 31.41 10.09 54.18
N PRO A 119 31.15 9.36 53.08
CA PRO A 119 30.97 9.95 51.76
C PRO A 119 29.65 10.73 51.58
N GLU A 120 28.75 10.70 52.57
CA GLU A 120 27.46 11.44 52.58
C GLU A 120 27.56 12.82 53.26
N THR A 121 28.72 13.16 53.83
CA THR A 121 28.95 14.44 54.55
C THR A 121 29.78 15.48 53.78
N ILE A 122 30.10 15.24 52.50
CA ILE A 122 30.81 16.16 51.60
C ILE A 122 29.85 16.75 50.56
#